data_AF-A0A2E8Y3V9-F1
#
_entry.id   AF-A0A2E8Y3V9-F1
#
_cell.length_a   1.000
_cell.length_b   1.000
_cell.length_c   1.000
_cell.angle_alpha   90.00
_cell.angle_beta   90.00
_cell.angle_gamma   90.00
#
_symmetry.space_group_name_H-M   'P 1'
#
loop_
_entity.id
_entity.type
_entity.pdbx_description
1 polymer ?
#
loop_
_entity_poly.entity_id
_entity_poly.type
_entity_poly.pdbx_seq_one_letter_code
_entity_poly.pdbx_strand_id
1 'polypeptide(L)'
;MRLLPGIIAVALLALLTGCRSRPSGVDYDQWKEALETHRATAARHVTALAGFEVDLLRTATKPEGSWVSLEFDDRGRLLIGREGPGILRLTMPRWRLGRTKVEVINNELKECRGLLWAHGSLYANANNSKGLYRLRDTTGDDQLDEVTLLRKTGGGVGHGRNSLALGPDGMIYLAHGNDVLLPDGFKPSPASTYRNYQRDQLLPCDWNRLLFNKGVLP
;
A
#
# COMPACT_ATOMS: atom_id res chain seq x y z
N MET A 1 49.06 -26.33 -45.36
CA MET A 1 47.75 -26.97 -45.13
C MET A 1 46.81 -25.92 -44.56
N ARG A 2 45.71 -25.63 -45.25
CA ARG A 2 44.71 -24.60 -44.90
C ARG A 2 43.82 -25.14 -43.77
N LEU A 3 43.69 -24.41 -42.67
CA LEU A 3 42.70 -24.68 -41.63
C LEU A 3 41.49 -23.77 -41.86
N LEU A 4 40.30 -24.38 -41.87
CA LEU A 4 39.00 -23.78 -42.17
C LEU A 4 38.55 -22.78 -41.08
N PRO A 5 37.88 -21.67 -41.43
CA PRO A 5 37.22 -20.80 -40.47
C PRO A 5 35.80 -21.30 -40.22
N GLY A 6 35.60 -22.01 -39.12
CA GLY A 6 34.27 -22.43 -38.68
C GLY A 6 34.27 -22.57 -37.17
N ILE A 7 33.21 -22.09 -36.53
CA ILE A 7 32.96 -22.15 -35.08
C ILE A 7 33.49 -20.93 -34.27
N ILE A 8 33.19 -19.70 -34.70
CA ILE A 8 33.01 -18.56 -33.77
C ILE A 8 31.85 -17.69 -34.29
N ALA A 9 30.62 -18.21 -34.29
CA ALA A 9 29.46 -17.41 -34.70
C ALA A 9 28.13 -17.84 -34.04
N VAL A 10 28.15 -18.49 -32.88
CA VAL A 10 26.90 -18.91 -32.19
C VAL A 10 26.76 -18.36 -30.77
N ALA A 11 27.79 -17.79 -30.16
CA ALA A 11 27.72 -17.32 -28.76
C ALA A 11 27.19 -15.89 -28.56
N LEU A 12 26.89 -15.13 -29.62
CA LEU A 12 26.50 -13.72 -29.51
C LEU A 12 25.01 -13.42 -29.79
N LEU A 13 24.20 -14.42 -30.15
CA LEU A 13 22.78 -14.21 -30.45
C LEU A 13 21.81 -14.54 -29.30
N ALA A 14 22.31 -14.67 -28.07
CA ALA A 14 21.48 -15.00 -26.90
C ALA A 14 21.40 -13.89 -25.83
N LEU A 15 21.89 -12.68 -26.12
CA LEU A 15 21.94 -11.57 -25.15
C LEU A 15 20.93 -10.43 -25.41
N LEU A 16 20.04 -10.56 -26.38
CA LEU A 16 19.03 -9.54 -26.69
C LEU A 16 17.60 -9.89 -26.27
N THR A 17 17.36 -11.05 -25.66
CA THR A 17 16.02 -11.45 -25.19
C THR A 17 15.59 -10.81 -23.86
N GLY A 18 16.39 -9.90 -23.29
CA GLY A 18 16.12 -9.33 -21.96
C GLY A 18 15.45 -7.95 -21.93
N CYS A 19 15.42 -7.21 -23.03
CA CYS A 19 14.79 -5.88 -23.07
C CYS A 19 13.49 -5.95 -23.86
N ARG A 20 12.43 -6.52 -23.25
CA ARG A 20 11.08 -6.16 -23.69
C ARG A 20 10.88 -4.68 -23.35
N SER A 21 10.86 -3.84 -24.38
CA SER A 21 10.36 -2.48 -24.25
C SER A 21 8.95 -2.55 -23.65
N ARG A 22 8.73 -1.91 -22.50
CA ARG A 22 7.37 -1.78 -21.95
C ARG A 22 6.50 -1.13 -23.02
N PRO A 23 5.30 -1.68 -23.31
CA PRO A 23 4.38 -1.05 -24.25
C PRO A 23 4.14 0.41 -23.85
N SER A 24 4.05 1.31 -24.83
CA SER A 24 3.65 2.69 -24.57
C SER A 24 2.21 2.71 -24.07
N GLY A 25 2.00 3.04 -22.79
CA GLY A 25 0.68 3.13 -22.16
C GLY A 25 0.72 2.69 -20.69
N VAL A 26 -0.30 3.11 -19.92
CA VAL A 26 -0.53 2.55 -18.57
C VAL A 26 -1.31 1.25 -18.78
N ASP A 27 -0.61 0.13 -18.72
CA ASP A 27 -1.28 -1.17 -18.75
C ASP A 27 -1.95 -1.42 -17.37
N TYR A 28 -3.28 -1.34 -17.36
CA TYR A 28 -4.09 -1.57 -16.17
C TYR A 28 -3.90 -2.98 -15.60
N ASP A 29 -3.51 -3.95 -16.44
CA ASP A 29 -3.37 -5.36 -16.09
C ASP A 29 -1.95 -5.75 -15.64
N GLN A 30 -1.05 -4.79 -15.39
CA GLN A 30 0.31 -5.06 -14.89
C GLN A 30 0.35 -5.92 -13.61
N TRP A 31 -0.70 -5.88 -12.79
CA TRP A 31 -0.81 -6.73 -11.60
C TRP A 31 -0.93 -8.23 -11.95
N LYS A 32 -1.45 -8.58 -13.13
CA LYS A 32 -1.53 -9.97 -13.60
C LYS A 32 -0.15 -10.53 -13.90
N GLU A 33 0.74 -9.73 -14.49
CA GLU A 33 2.13 -10.14 -14.73
C GLU A 33 2.83 -10.51 -13.43
N ALA A 34 2.55 -9.78 -12.34
CA ALA A 34 3.13 -10.03 -11.02
C ALA A 34 2.79 -11.43 -10.47
N LEU A 35 1.67 -12.04 -10.87
CA LEU A 35 1.26 -13.40 -10.44
C LEU A 35 2.23 -14.49 -10.91
N GLU A 36 2.90 -14.27 -12.04
CA GLU A 36 3.86 -15.22 -12.63
C GLU A 36 5.29 -14.99 -12.13
N THR A 37 5.54 -13.88 -11.42
CA THR A 37 6.88 -13.55 -10.90
C THR A 37 7.03 -13.98 -9.45
N HIS A 38 8.23 -14.46 -9.09
CA HIS A 38 8.57 -14.80 -7.70
C HIS A 38 9.72 -13.94 -7.15
N ARG A 39 10.07 -12.87 -7.87
CA ARG A 39 11.18 -11.97 -7.54
C ARG A 39 10.77 -10.54 -7.84
N ALA A 40 11.06 -9.64 -6.91
CA ALA A 40 10.91 -8.22 -7.16
C ALA A 40 11.86 -7.78 -8.28
N THR A 41 11.51 -6.68 -8.95
CA THR A 41 12.38 -6.01 -9.92
C THR A 41 13.76 -5.76 -9.29
N ALA A 42 14.82 -6.22 -9.95
CA ALA A 42 16.17 -5.98 -9.48
C ALA A 42 16.48 -4.47 -9.48
N ALA A 43 17.16 -3.99 -8.43
CA ALA A 43 17.54 -2.58 -8.28
C ALA A 43 18.17 -1.96 -9.54
N ARG A 44 19.08 -2.68 -10.20
CA ARG A 44 19.72 -2.25 -11.47
C ARG A 44 18.77 -2.01 -12.65
N HIS A 45 17.52 -2.45 -12.56
CA HIS A 45 16.48 -2.23 -13.58
C HIS A 45 15.54 -1.06 -13.21
N VAL A 46 15.76 -0.41 -12.05
CA VAL A 46 15.04 0.78 -11.64
C VAL A 46 15.90 2.00 -11.95
N THR A 47 15.34 2.96 -12.68
CA THR A 47 16.03 4.23 -12.95
C THR A 47 15.89 5.15 -11.74
N ALA A 48 17.02 5.44 -11.08
CA ALA A 48 17.07 6.41 -10.00
C ALA A 48 17.31 7.83 -10.57
N LEU A 49 16.81 8.85 -9.87
CA LEU A 49 17.19 10.24 -10.15
C LEU A 49 18.64 10.49 -9.74
N ALA A 50 19.27 11.51 -10.32
CA ALA A 50 20.63 11.89 -9.95
C ALA A 50 20.72 12.18 -8.43
N GLY A 51 21.72 11.59 -7.76
CA GLY A 51 21.90 11.70 -6.30
C GLY A 51 21.17 10.64 -5.48
N PHE A 52 20.41 9.73 -6.11
CA PHE A 52 19.72 8.62 -5.45
C PHE A 52 20.28 7.26 -5.84
N GLU A 53 20.21 6.30 -4.91
CA GLU A 53 20.52 4.89 -5.12
C GLU A 53 19.28 4.05 -4.79
N VAL A 54 19.11 2.92 -5.50
CA VAL A 54 18.04 1.97 -5.25
C VAL A 54 18.67 0.65 -4.82
N ASP A 55 18.24 0.12 -3.68
CA ASP A 55 18.63 -1.19 -3.18
C ASP A 55 17.40 -2.10 -3.02
N LEU A 56 17.54 -3.37 -3.43
CA LEU A 56 16.51 -4.38 -3.19
C LEU A 56 16.72 -5.02 -1.82
N LEU A 57 15.86 -4.69 -0.86
CA LEU A 57 15.94 -5.20 0.50
C LEU A 57 15.24 -6.56 0.68
N ARG A 58 14.06 -6.73 0.06
CA ARG A 58 13.25 -7.94 0.19
C ARG A 58 12.32 -8.11 -1.01
N THR A 59 12.12 -9.37 -1.40
CA THR A 59 10.99 -9.79 -2.23
C THR A 59 9.93 -10.39 -1.31
N ALA A 60 8.67 -9.94 -1.44
CA ALA A 60 7.56 -10.51 -0.70
C ALA A 60 7.38 -12.00 -1.04
N THR A 61 7.21 -12.83 -0.02
CA THR A 61 6.97 -14.26 -0.17
C THR A 61 5.47 -14.57 -0.22
N LYS A 62 5.09 -15.77 -0.70
CA LYS A 62 3.67 -16.19 -0.71
C LYS A 62 2.98 -16.07 0.67
N PRO A 63 3.62 -16.44 1.80
CA PRO A 63 3.05 -16.20 3.12
C PRO A 63 2.92 -14.73 3.53
N GLU A 64 3.73 -13.83 2.96
CA GLU A 64 3.67 -12.37 3.21
C GLU A 64 2.63 -11.67 2.32
N GLY A 65 2.31 -12.25 1.16
CA GLY A 65 1.27 -11.75 0.26
C GLY A 65 1.60 -10.39 -0.36
N SER A 66 0.57 -9.73 -0.88
CA SER A 66 0.64 -8.40 -1.49
C SER A 66 0.73 -7.31 -0.42
N TRP A 67 1.69 -6.38 -0.58
CA TRP A 67 1.93 -5.26 0.33
C TRP A 67 1.30 -4.00 -0.25
N VAL A 68 0.48 -3.30 0.55
CA VAL A 68 -0.34 -2.17 0.07
C VAL A 68 -0.09 -0.86 0.81
N SER A 69 0.60 -0.90 1.94
CA SER A 69 0.97 0.29 2.71
C SER A 69 2.25 0.04 3.50
N LEU A 70 2.97 1.13 3.78
CA LEU A 70 4.21 1.14 4.55
C LEU A 70 4.15 2.29 5.54
N GLU A 71 4.70 2.06 6.73
CA GLU A 71 4.89 3.08 7.76
C GLU A 71 6.11 2.73 8.63
N PHE A 72 6.79 3.71 9.19
CA PHE A 72 7.84 3.45 10.19
C PHE A 72 7.28 3.44 11.60
N ASP A 73 7.73 2.51 12.45
CA ASP A 73 7.51 2.62 13.90
C ASP A 73 8.55 3.53 14.58
N ASP A 74 8.39 3.75 15.88
CA ASP A 74 9.30 4.57 16.71
C ASP A 74 10.72 4.00 16.85
N ARG A 75 10.98 2.78 16.35
CA ARG A 75 12.30 2.13 16.36
C ARG A 75 12.91 2.05 14.96
N GLY A 76 12.30 2.68 13.96
CA GLY A 76 12.77 2.70 12.57
C GLY A 76 12.58 1.38 11.83
N ARG A 77 11.66 0.51 12.29
CA ARG A 77 11.24 -0.70 11.56
C ARG A 77 10.06 -0.37 10.67
N LEU A 78 9.91 -1.11 9.58
CA LEU A 78 8.80 -0.94 8.64
C LEU A 78 7.60 -1.77 9.06
N LEU A 79 6.46 -1.13 9.24
CA LEU A 79 5.14 -1.73 9.35
C LEU A 79 4.55 -1.82 7.95
N ILE A 80 4.05 -3.00 7.58
CA ILE A 80 3.61 -3.29 6.22
C ILE A 80 2.19 -3.81 6.25
N GLY A 81 1.26 -3.04 5.69
CA GLY A 81 -0.12 -3.47 5.54
C GLY A 81 -0.26 -4.41 4.35
N ARG A 82 -1.02 -5.49 4.53
CA ARG A 82 -1.24 -6.49 3.50
C ARG A 82 -2.57 -6.25 2.81
N GLU A 83 -2.66 -6.56 1.52
CA GLU A 83 -3.95 -6.61 0.79
C GLU A 83 -4.85 -7.70 1.35
N GLY A 84 -4.24 -8.82 1.74
CA GLY A 84 -4.87 -9.88 2.52
C GLY A 84 -4.98 -9.52 4.01
N PRO A 85 -5.14 -10.53 4.88
CA PRO A 85 -5.16 -10.33 6.33
C PRO A 85 -3.78 -9.98 6.88
N GLY A 86 -3.76 -8.99 7.75
CA GLY A 86 -2.70 -8.73 8.70
C GLY A 86 -1.77 -7.58 8.34
N ILE A 87 -0.85 -7.36 9.28
CA ILE A 87 0.20 -6.36 9.22
C ILE A 87 1.51 -7.08 9.56
N LEU A 88 2.55 -6.82 8.79
CA LEU A 88 3.90 -7.33 9.04
C LEU A 88 4.74 -6.24 9.68
N ARG A 89 5.79 -6.65 10.40
CA ARG A 89 6.88 -5.79 10.83
C ARG A 89 8.18 -6.30 10.24
N LEU A 90 8.85 -5.45 9.48
CA LEU A 90 10.13 -5.69 8.84
C LEU A 90 11.21 -4.89 9.56
N THR A 91 12.16 -5.61 10.15
CA THR A 91 13.36 -5.00 10.74
C THR A 91 14.46 -4.91 9.69
N MET A 92 14.95 -3.70 9.47
CA MET A 92 16.02 -3.40 8.53
C MET A 92 17.34 -4.08 8.95
N PRO A 93 18.19 -4.49 8.00
CA PRO A 93 19.49 -5.03 8.34
C PRO A 93 20.40 -3.94 8.92
N ARG A 94 21.31 -4.31 9.84
CA ARG A 94 22.26 -3.37 10.46
C ARG A 94 23.36 -2.90 9.49
N TRP A 95 23.54 -3.58 8.37
CA TRP A 95 24.48 -3.25 7.29
C TRP A 95 23.88 -3.62 5.94
N ARG A 96 24.37 -3.00 4.86
CA ARG A 96 23.80 -3.11 3.50
C ARG A 96 23.60 -4.55 3.00
N LEU A 97 24.50 -5.47 3.36
CA LEU A 97 24.45 -6.88 2.96
C LEU A 97 23.76 -7.80 4.00
N GLY A 98 23.12 -7.23 5.02
CA GLY A 98 22.42 -8.00 6.05
C GLY A 98 21.07 -8.51 5.57
N ARG A 99 20.45 -9.39 6.35
CA ARG A 99 19.11 -9.95 6.06
C ARG A 99 18.04 -9.19 6.85
N THR A 100 16.94 -8.85 6.19
CA THR A 100 15.74 -8.35 6.85
C THR A 100 15.11 -9.46 7.71
N LYS A 101 14.60 -9.12 8.89
CA LYS A 101 13.70 -9.99 9.66
C LYS A 101 12.26 -9.53 9.43
N VAL A 102 11.35 -10.46 9.18
CA VAL A 102 9.91 -10.17 9.06
C VAL A 102 9.14 -11.02 10.05
N GLU A 103 8.18 -10.40 10.73
CA GLU A 103 7.24 -11.05 11.64
C GLU A 103 5.83 -10.50 11.43
N VAL A 104 4.83 -11.30 11.78
CA VAL A 104 3.43 -10.89 11.72
C VAL A 104 3.08 -10.24 13.06
N ILE A 105 2.59 -9.00 13.04
CA ILE A 105 2.17 -8.29 14.27
C ILE A 105 0.65 -8.25 14.41
N ASN A 106 -0.09 -8.49 13.33
CA ASN A 106 -1.52 -8.72 13.35
C ASN A 106 -1.87 -9.64 12.18
N ASN A 107 -2.80 -10.59 12.36
CA ASN A 107 -3.27 -11.50 11.31
C ASN A 107 -4.78 -11.41 11.06
N GLU A 108 -5.50 -10.52 11.75
CA GLU A 108 -6.96 -10.47 11.76
C GLU A 108 -7.51 -9.34 10.90
N LEU A 109 -6.90 -8.15 10.96
CA LEU A 109 -7.36 -6.99 10.21
C LEU A 109 -7.15 -7.21 8.71
N LYS A 110 -8.20 -6.99 7.92
CA LYS A 110 -8.20 -7.30 6.50
C LYS A 110 -7.94 -6.04 5.69
N GLU A 111 -6.95 -6.13 4.80
CA GLU A 111 -6.64 -5.11 3.81
C GLU A 111 -6.30 -3.74 4.43
N CYS A 112 -5.20 -3.68 5.18
CA CYS A 112 -4.75 -2.47 5.87
C CYS A 112 -4.06 -1.52 4.87
N ARG A 113 -4.84 -0.69 4.17
CA ARG A 113 -4.32 0.25 3.15
C ARG A 113 -3.77 1.55 3.72
N GLY A 114 -4.11 1.89 4.96
CA GLY A 114 -3.53 3.01 5.68
C GLY A 114 -2.91 2.53 6.98
N LEU A 115 -1.63 2.87 7.20
CA LEU A 115 -0.93 2.70 8.46
C LEU A 115 -0.36 4.04 8.89
N LEU A 116 -0.33 4.28 10.20
CA LEU A 116 0.29 5.46 10.78
C LEU A 116 0.77 5.14 12.19
N TRP A 117 2.04 5.38 12.47
CA TRP A 117 2.56 5.35 13.83
C TRP A 117 2.48 6.76 14.41
N ALA A 118 1.65 6.94 15.44
CA ALA A 118 1.47 8.22 16.09
C ALA A 118 1.07 8.01 17.54
N HIS A 119 1.32 8.99 18.41
CA HIS A 119 0.81 8.98 19.78
C HIS A 119 1.13 7.70 20.57
N GLY A 120 2.28 7.08 20.29
CA GLY A 120 2.72 5.81 20.90
C GLY A 120 1.86 4.60 20.51
N SER A 121 1.23 4.59 19.34
CA SER A 121 0.36 3.52 18.87
C SER A 121 0.42 3.37 17.35
N LEU A 122 0.09 2.18 16.86
CA LEU A 122 -0.15 1.95 15.44
C LEU A 122 -1.64 2.16 15.14
N TYR A 123 -1.95 3.02 14.18
CA TYR A 123 -3.28 3.17 13.64
C TYR A 123 -3.37 2.45 12.30
N ALA A 124 -4.43 1.66 12.12
CA ALA A 124 -4.68 0.92 10.89
C ALA A 124 -6.04 1.26 10.31
N ASN A 125 -6.06 1.80 9.10
CA ASN A 125 -7.27 1.99 8.31
C ASN A 125 -7.51 0.74 7.47
N ALA A 126 -8.30 -0.19 8.02
CA ALA A 126 -8.50 -1.52 7.46
C ALA A 126 -9.73 -1.54 6.55
N ASN A 127 -9.49 -1.71 5.26
CA ASN A 127 -10.51 -1.55 4.23
C ASN A 127 -11.58 -2.63 4.30
N ASN A 128 -11.17 -3.90 4.32
CA ASN A 128 -12.09 -5.05 4.38
C ASN A 128 -12.60 -5.32 5.79
N SER A 129 -11.90 -4.88 6.84
CA SER A 129 -12.46 -4.83 8.20
C SER A 129 -13.40 -3.65 8.43
N LYS A 130 -13.48 -2.70 7.49
CA LYS A 130 -14.40 -1.56 7.47
C LYS A 130 -14.28 -0.60 8.66
N GLY A 131 -13.06 -0.28 9.06
CA GLY A 131 -12.86 0.65 10.17
C GLY A 131 -11.44 1.14 10.37
N LEU A 132 -11.33 2.16 11.22
CA LEU A 132 -10.09 2.64 11.81
C LEU A 132 -9.87 1.91 13.14
N TYR A 133 -8.69 1.32 13.28
CA TYR A 133 -8.26 0.59 14.46
C TYR A 133 -7.04 1.25 15.09
N ARG A 134 -6.87 1.07 16.39
CA ARG A 134 -5.64 1.36 17.14
C ARG A 134 -5.09 0.07 17.70
N LEU A 135 -3.80 -0.14 17.49
CA LEU A 135 -3.04 -1.26 18.00
C LEU A 135 -2.00 -0.75 19.01
N ARG A 136 -1.89 -1.40 20.16
CA ARG A 136 -0.98 -1.03 21.25
C ARG A 136 -0.26 -2.25 21.81
N ASP A 137 0.96 -2.04 22.27
CA ASP A 137 1.66 -2.92 23.19
C ASP A 137 1.33 -2.48 24.62
N THR A 138 0.56 -3.29 25.34
CA THR A 138 0.14 -3.01 26.71
C THR A 138 1.02 -3.72 27.76
N THR A 139 1.95 -4.57 27.32
CA THR A 139 2.79 -5.40 28.20
C THR A 139 4.26 -5.01 28.18
N GLY A 140 4.69 -4.20 27.21
CA GLY A 140 6.06 -3.76 27.01
C GLY A 140 6.97 -4.82 26.36
N ASP A 141 6.40 -5.88 25.79
CA ASP A 141 7.12 -6.99 25.16
C ASP A 141 7.37 -6.79 23.66
N ASP A 142 7.05 -5.59 23.15
CA ASP A 142 7.19 -5.21 21.75
C ASP A 142 6.25 -6.00 20.81
N GLN A 143 5.13 -6.50 21.34
CA GLN A 143 4.00 -7.04 20.58
C GLN A 143 2.77 -6.15 20.73
N LEU A 144 2.06 -5.90 19.62
CA LEU A 144 0.82 -5.13 19.64
C LEU A 144 -0.36 -6.05 20.00
N ASP A 145 -0.52 -6.32 21.28
CA ASP A 145 -1.49 -7.26 21.85
C ASP A 145 -2.93 -6.72 21.89
N GLU A 146 -3.11 -5.41 22.02
CA GLU A 146 -4.44 -4.81 22.03
C GLU A 146 -4.83 -4.29 20.64
N VAL A 147 -6.01 -4.67 20.15
CA VAL A 147 -6.62 -4.15 18.92
C VAL A 147 -7.98 -3.52 19.22
N THR A 148 -8.08 -2.19 19.15
CA THR A 148 -9.31 -1.44 19.43
C THR A 148 -9.90 -0.84 18.16
N LEU A 149 -11.17 -1.12 17.86
CA LEU A 149 -11.91 -0.39 16.83
C LEU A 149 -12.25 1.02 17.34
N LEU A 150 -11.72 2.05 16.67
CA LEU A 150 -12.01 3.45 17.00
C LEU A 150 -13.22 3.98 16.24
N ARG A 151 -13.34 3.62 14.95
CA ARG A 151 -14.43 4.10 14.10
C ARG A 151 -14.78 3.10 13.03
N LYS A 152 -16.03 2.65 13.01
CA LYS A 152 -16.59 1.86 11.91
C LYS A 152 -17.09 2.79 10.80
N THR A 153 -16.88 2.40 9.55
CA THR A 153 -17.45 3.09 8.38
C THR A 153 -18.17 2.09 7.47
N GLY A 154 -19.32 2.47 6.92
CA GLY A 154 -20.08 1.62 6.00
C GLY A 154 -19.56 1.68 4.56
N GLY A 155 -20.20 0.98 3.62
CA GLY A 155 -19.90 1.08 2.19
C GLY A 155 -19.06 -0.06 1.60
N GLY A 156 -18.61 0.16 0.37
CA GLY A 156 -17.83 -0.76 -0.47
C GLY A 156 -16.35 -0.79 -0.12
N VAL A 157 -15.55 -1.50 -0.92
CA VAL A 157 -14.12 -1.76 -0.66
C VAL A 157 -13.21 -1.40 -1.84
N GLY A 158 -13.73 -1.06 -3.02
CA GLY A 158 -12.92 -0.67 -4.18
C GLY A 158 -12.21 0.65 -3.94
N HIS A 159 -12.96 1.76 -4.06
CA HIS A 159 -12.50 3.09 -3.66
C HIS A 159 -12.68 3.28 -2.15
N GLY A 160 -11.96 2.44 -1.41
CA GLY A 160 -12.23 2.16 -0.01
C GLY A 160 -11.49 3.05 0.98
N ARG A 161 -11.22 2.50 2.17
CA ARG A 161 -10.43 3.16 3.20
C ARG A 161 -8.96 3.06 2.83
N ASN A 162 -8.30 4.19 2.61
CA ASN A 162 -6.91 4.25 2.17
C ASN A 162 -6.04 4.88 3.28
N SER A 163 -5.19 5.83 2.93
CA SER A 163 -4.10 6.31 3.77
C SER A 163 -4.56 7.05 5.04
N LEU A 164 -3.63 7.16 5.99
CA LEU A 164 -3.72 7.96 7.20
C LEU A 164 -2.60 9.00 7.17
N ALA A 165 -2.83 10.16 7.78
CA ALA A 165 -1.79 11.16 7.97
C ALA A 165 -1.92 11.82 9.34
N LEU A 166 -0.79 12.10 9.98
CA LEU A 166 -0.74 12.96 11.15
C LEU A 166 -0.66 14.42 10.68
N GLY A 167 -1.62 15.24 11.08
CA GLY A 167 -1.61 16.68 10.81
C GLY A 167 -0.71 17.45 11.78
N PRO A 168 -0.33 18.70 11.43
CA PRO A 168 0.47 19.56 12.30
C PRO A 168 -0.29 20.00 13.57
N ASP A 169 -1.60 19.81 13.60
CA ASP A 169 -2.49 20.02 14.74
C ASP A 169 -2.52 18.81 15.70
N GLY A 170 -1.77 17.74 15.40
CA GLY A 170 -1.76 16.51 16.17
C GLY A 170 -2.93 15.57 15.89
N MET A 171 -3.82 15.92 14.95
CA MET A 171 -4.98 15.11 14.59
C MET A 171 -4.62 14.06 13.52
N ILE A 172 -5.32 12.92 13.57
CA ILE A 172 -5.19 11.89 12.54
C ILE A 172 -6.26 12.10 11.47
N TYR A 173 -5.81 12.25 10.23
CA TYR A 173 -6.64 12.45 9.06
C TYR A 173 -6.78 11.13 8.29
N LEU A 174 -8.01 10.79 7.89
CA LEU A 174 -8.33 9.58 7.15
C LEU A 174 -8.66 9.94 5.70
N ALA A 175 -7.97 9.30 4.75
CA ALA A 175 -8.28 9.42 3.33
C ALA A 175 -9.16 8.24 2.89
N HIS A 176 -10.43 8.53 2.57
CA HIS A 176 -11.38 7.55 2.06
C HIS A 176 -11.78 7.88 0.61
N GLY A 177 -11.92 6.85 -0.21
CA GLY A 177 -12.56 6.98 -1.51
C GLY A 177 -14.08 7.07 -1.38
N ASN A 178 -14.72 7.34 -2.51
CA ASN A 178 -16.17 7.57 -2.66
C ASN A 178 -17.05 6.33 -2.43
N ASP A 179 -16.47 5.15 -2.23
CA ASP A 179 -17.21 3.93 -1.88
C ASP A 179 -17.44 3.78 -0.37
N VAL A 180 -16.77 4.58 0.45
CA VAL A 180 -16.90 4.56 1.91
C VAL A 180 -18.03 5.50 2.32
N LEU A 181 -18.99 4.97 3.07
CA LEU A 181 -20.06 5.78 3.66
C LEU A 181 -19.49 6.66 4.77
N LEU A 182 -20.06 7.86 4.91
CA LEU A 182 -19.92 8.62 6.13
C LEU A 182 -20.33 7.75 7.34
N PRO A 183 -19.61 7.83 8.47
CA PRO A 183 -19.98 7.07 9.64
C PRO A 183 -21.33 7.52 10.22
N ASP A 184 -22.02 6.61 10.92
CA ASP A 184 -23.28 6.92 11.57
C ASP A 184 -23.15 8.11 12.53
N GLY A 185 -24.14 9.01 12.50
CA GLY A 185 -24.15 10.23 13.30
C GLY A 185 -23.08 11.26 12.92
N PHE A 186 -22.45 11.14 11.74
CA PHE A 186 -21.53 12.15 11.24
C PHE A 186 -22.23 13.51 11.13
N LYS A 187 -21.62 14.53 11.74
CA LYS A 187 -22.03 15.93 11.63
C LYS A 187 -20.86 16.69 10.97
N PRO A 188 -21.06 17.31 9.81
CA PRO A 188 -20.00 18.08 9.18
C PRO A 188 -19.60 19.25 10.10
N SER A 189 -18.30 19.45 10.27
CA SER A 189 -17.79 20.64 10.94
C SER A 189 -18.22 21.90 10.17
N PRO A 190 -18.54 23.02 10.84
CA PRO A 190 -18.69 24.31 10.18
C PRO A 190 -17.45 24.74 9.38
N ALA A 191 -16.28 24.16 9.65
CA ALA A 191 -15.05 24.39 8.89
C ALA A 191 -14.90 23.44 7.68
N SER A 192 -15.77 22.43 7.52
CA SER A 192 -15.68 21.49 6.40
C SER A 192 -15.84 22.22 5.07
N THR A 193 -14.91 22.00 4.13
CA THR A 193 -15.03 22.51 2.76
C THR A 193 -16.23 21.91 2.02
N TYR A 194 -16.72 20.76 2.49
CA TYR A 194 -17.91 20.07 1.97
C TYR A 194 -19.20 20.39 2.74
N ARG A 195 -19.20 21.36 3.67
CA ARG A 195 -20.39 21.69 4.50
C ARG A 195 -21.61 22.16 3.70
N ASN A 196 -21.37 22.73 2.52
CA ASN A 196 -22.39 23.22 1.59
C ASN A 196 -22.38 22.41 0.29
N TYR A 197 -22.01 21.12 0.35
CA TYR A 197 -21.97 20.27 -0.83
C TYR A 197 -23.38 20.18 -1.44
N GLN A 198 -23.52 20.64 -2.68
CA GLN A 198 -24.75 20.51 -3.45
C GLN A 198 -24.41 19.88 -4.79
N ARG A 199 -25.42 19.27 -5.44
CA ARG A 199 -25.28 18.84 -6.83
C ARG A 199 -25.32 20.09 -7.71
N ASP A 200 -24.18 20.48 -8.25
CA ASP A 200 -24.02 21.56 -9.22
C ASP A 200 -24.12 21.06 -10.68
N GLN A 201 -24.75 19.90 -10.89
CA GLN A 201 -24.89 19.32 -12.22
C GLN A 201 -25.87 20.08 -13.10
N LEU A 202 -25.35 20.64 -14.19
CA LEU A 202 -26.14 21.27 -15.25
C LEU A 202 -26.86 20.24 -16.13
N LEU A 203 -26.32 19.03 -16.25
CA LEU A 203 -26.86 17.94 -17.07
C LEU A 203 -26.85 16.61 -16.30
N PRO A 204 -27.83 15.72 -16.56
CA PRO A 204 -27.81 14.35 -16.02
C PRO A 204 -26.52 13.62 -16.41
N CYS A 205 -25.87 12.97 -15.42
CA CYS A 205 -24.74 12.08 -15.65
C CYS A 205 -25.09 10.69 -15.12
N ASP A 206 -25.23 9.71 -16.01
CA ASP A 206 -25.61 8.35 -15.62
C ASP A 206 -24.57 7.67 -14.72
N TRP A 207 -23.29 8.06 -14.84
CA TRP A 207 -22.20 7.58 -14.00
C TRP A 207 -22.33 8.00 -12.54
N ASN A 208 -23.08 9.06 -12.21
CA ASN A 208 -23.28 9.46 -10.81
C ASN A 208 -23.97 8.40 -9.96
N ARG A 209 -24.75 7.51 -10.59
CA ARG A 209 -25.40 6.39 -9.89
C ARG A 209 -24.39 5.36 -9.39
N LEU A 210 -23.20 5.33 -9.98
CA LEU A 210 -22.16 4.34 -9.75
C LEU A 210 -20.93 4.93 -9.03
N LEU A 211 -20.62 6.20 -9.26
CA LEU A 211 -19.32 6.80 -8.92
C LEU A 211 -19.38 8.04 -8.00
N PHE A 212 -20.52 8.46 -7.46
CA PHE A 212 -20.54 9.67 -6.62
C PHE A 212 -21.01 9.46 -5.17
N ASN A 213 -20.08 9.77 -4.26
CA ASN A 213 -20.25 10.13 -2.84
C ASN A 213 -21.33 9.35 -2.10
N LYS A 214 -21.13 8.03 -1.95
CA LYS A 214 -22.01 7.23 -1.09
C LYS A 214 -22.10 7.86 0.30
N GLY A 215 -23.32 8.22 0.69
CA GLY A 215 -23.61 8.75 2.03
C GLY A 215 -23.50 10.27 2.19
N VAL A 216 -23.13 11.03 1.15
CA VAL A 216 -23.23 12.51 1.16
C VAL A 216 -24.52 12.91 0.47
N LEU A 217 -25.46 13.46 1.23
CA LEU A 217 -26.68 14.06 0.69
C LEU A 217 -26.42 15.54 0.37
N PRO A 218 -27.05 16.09 -0.69
CA PRO A 218 -27.05 17.53 -0.95
C PRO A 218 -27.73 18.34 0.16
#